data_AF-A0A7J6W7Q7-F1
#
_entry.id   AF-A0A7J6W7Q7-F1
#
_cell.length_a   1.000
_cell.length_b   1.000
_cell.length_c   1.000
_cell.angle_alpha   90.00
_cell.angle_beta   90.00
_cell.angle_gamma   90.00
#
_symmetry.space_group_name_H-M   'P 1'
#
loop_
_entity.id
_entity.type
_entity.pdbx_description
1 polymer ?
#
loop_
_entity_poly.entity_id
_entity_poly.type
_entity_poly.pdbx_seq_one_letter_code
_entity_poly.pdbx_strand_id
1 'polypeptide(L)'
;MEEVLTYGEPSNQTIGNVNVTKYTYDGKSSCFFSNENVKDDATITYNNNTQYIVPAWSVSILPDCQREVYNTAKVNTQNSIMVKKPNTQASASALRWKWAPEDVEDMILRGNGPLTYNNLIEQKAGSNDTSDYFWYMTSVDLNKDDLVLSNNMTLQVNSSGHVLHAFVNGVYVGSDWGKNGTYNFIFDKNVNLSVGKNQITLLSATVGLKNYGYKFDMTPTGVSSVQLIGNHVVKDLSNSKWINKVGLHGEQKQLYNVHSPLAGVWIKKNLPNSKMMVWYKTIFKTPLGKDAVVVDLQGMGKGQAWVNGKSIGRYWPDYLANESNCSATCDYRGPYSDKKCVTNCGIPSQRWYHVPRSFLRKHKNMLVLFEEIGGNPSQVNFQTVTIGRVCGQAYDGNNLELTCGGNGKIISSVKFASFGDVKGTCGSYQKGTCESLDSIPTIEQECVGKESCVIEASENKFGESHCGNGVNKKLVVEIAC
;
A
#
# COMPACT_ATOMS: atom_id res chain seq x y z
N MET A 1 16.86 22.14 28.97
CA MET A 1 16.41 20.74 28.93
C MET A 1 17.55 19.84 28.45
N GLU A 2 18.16 20.10 27.30
CA GLU A 2 19.25 19.26 26.74
C GLU A 2 20.36 18.92 27.74
N GLU A 3 21.08 19.91 28.31
CA GLU A 3 22.12 19.67 29.32
C GLU A 3 21.64 18.84 30.52
N VAL A 4 20.39 19.06 30.96
CA VAL A 4 19.78 18.34 32.08
C VAL A 4 19.55 16.86 31.75
N LEU A 5 19.19 16.55 30.51
CA LEU A 5 18.99 15.15 30.07
C LEU A 5 20.31 14.45 29.76
N THR A 6 21.34 15.19 29.32
CA THR A 6 22.65 14.63 28.96
C THR A 6 23.53 14.39 30.17
N TYR A 7 23.54 15.31 31.13
CA TYR A 7 24.47 15.29 32.28
C TYR A 7 23.77 15.11 33.63
N GLY A 8 22.44 15.17 33.67
CA GLY A 8 21.69 15.13 34.93
C GLY A 8 21.49 13.73 35.46
N GLU A 9 21.46 13.63 36.79
CA GLU A 9 21.15 12.40 37.49
C GLU A 9 19.63 12.16 37.51
N PRO A 10 19.14 10.98 37.07
CA PRO A 10 17.72 10.65 37.13
C PRO A 10 17.30 10.25 38.54
N SER A 11 16.08 10.64 38.91
CA SER A 11 15.40 10.19 40.11
C SER A 11 13.97 9.81 39.75
N ASN A 12 13.48 8.71 40.32
CA ASN A 12 12.15 8.19 40.05
C ASN A 12 11.31 8.22 41.32
N GLN A 13 10.04 8.59 41.17
CA GLN A 13 9.03 8.48 42.21
C GLN A 13 7.69 8.10 41.58
N THR A 14 6.84 7.40 42.32
CA THR A 14 5.49 7.07 41.86
C THR A 14 4.48 7.86 42.67
N ILE A 15 3.58 8.57 41.99
CA ILE A 15 2.48 9.32 42.59
C ILE A 15 1.17 8.75 42.02
N GLY A 16 0.40 8.03 42.85
CA GLY A 16 -0.77 7.30 42.36
C GLY A 16 -0.35 6.28 41.29
N ASN A 17 -0.92 6.41 40.08
CA ASN A 17 -0.64 5.55 38.92
C ASN A 17 0.38 6.17 37.94
N VAL A 18 1.05 7.26 38.31
CA VAL A 18 1.99 7.97 37.43
C VAL A 18 3.41 7.84 37.95
N ASN A 19 4.30 7.38 37.09
CA ASN A 19 5.74 7.37 37.34
C ASN A 19 6.33 8.72 36.92
N VAL A 20 6.94 9.42 37.88
CA VAL A 20 7.62 10.69 37.66
C VAL A 20 9.12 10.43 37.60
N THR A 21 9.73 10.67 36.45
CA THR A 21 11.18 10.66 36.26
C THR A 21 11.67 12.10 36.20
N LYS A 22 12.52 12.49 37.14
CA LYS A 22 13.13 13.82 37.24
C LYS A 22 14.62 13.73 37.01
N TYR A 23 15.12 14.48 36.03
CA TYR A 23 16.55 14.71 35.80
C TYR A 23 16.95 16.03 36.43
N THR A 24 18.09 16.06 37.13
CA THR A 24 18.61 17.29 37.76
C THR A 24 20.07 17.51 37.38
N TYR A 25 20.38 18.71 36.90
CA TYR A 25 21.74 19.15 36.57
C TYR A 25 21.87 20.65 36.78
N ASP A 26 22.94 21.09 37.45
CA ASP A 26 23.27 22.50 37.65
C ASP A 26 22.07 23.36 38.11
N GLY A 27 21.37 22.90 39.15
CA GLY A 27 20.20 23.58 39.73
C GLY A 27 18.94 23.59 38.84
N LYS A 28 18.99 23.07 37.61
CA LYS A 28 17.85 22.92 36.70
C LYS A 28 17.28 21.51 36.81
N SER A 29 16.00 21.37 36.47
CA SER A 29 15.34 20.07 36.46
C SER A 29 14.39 19.92 35.28
N SER A 30 14.27 18.70 34.76
CA SER A 30 13.29 18.34 33.73
C SER A 30 12.58 17.06 34.15
N CYS A 31 11.27 17.00 33.97
CA CYS A 31 10.42 15.93 34.46
C CYS A 31 9.61 15.28 33.34
N PHE A 32 9.43 13.97 33.46
CA PHE A 32 8.54 13.16 32.64
C PHE A 32 7.53 12.48 33.54
N PHE A 33 6.24 12.66 33.25
CA PHE A 33 5.15 12.00 33.98
C PHE A 33 4.56 10.93 33.08
N SER A 34 4.81 9.66 33.41
CA SER A 34 4.43 8.49 32.61
C SER A 34 3.25 7.78 33.24
N ASN A 35 2.16 7.65 32.48
CA ASN A 35 1.01 6.81 32.84
C ASN A 35 1.00 5.57 31.94
N GLU A 36 1.33 4.42 32.52
CA GLU A 36 1.36 3.13 31.81
C GLU A 36 -0.01 2.42 31.80
N ASN A 37 -1.03 2.95 32.50
CA ASN A 37 -2.38 2.40 32.44
C ASN A 37 -2.95 2.55 31.03
N VAL A 38 -3.45 1.44 30.46
CA VAL A 38 -3.99 1.40 29.08
C VAL A 38 -5.46 1.81 28.97
N LYS A 39 -6.11 2.09 30.10
CA LYS A 39 -7.55 2.39 30.19
C LYS A 39 -7.79 3.78 30.75
N ASP A 40 -7.18 4.07 31.89
CA ASP A 40 -7.58 5.19 32.74
C ASP A 40 -6.56 6.32 32.74
N ASP A 41 -7.07 7.54 32.57
CA ASP A 41 -6.32 8.76 32.79
C ASP A 41 -6.01 8.90 34.30
N ALA A 42 -4.90 9.55 34.63
CA ALA A 42 -4.49 9.78 36.01
C ALA A 42 -4.37 11.28 36.30
N THR A 43 -4.91 11.71 37.44
CA THR A 43 -4.70 13.06 37.97
C THR A 43 -3.77 12.99 39.16
N ILE A 44 -2.63 13.69 39.07
CA ILE A 44 -1.65 13.76 40.17
C ILE A 44 -1.43 15.20 40.62
N THR A 45 -1.12 15.37 41.89
CA THR A 45 -0.68 16.65 42.44
C THR A 45 0.83 16.60 42.61
N TYR A 46 1.56 17.53 42.00
CA TYR A 46 3.02 17.59 42.03
C TYR A 46 3.49 19.03 42.16
N ASN A 47 4.47 19.29 43.04
CA ASN A 47 5.10 20.58 43.34
C ASN A 47 4.14 21.82 43.43
N ASN A 48 4.11 22.49 44.58
CA ASN A 48 3.25 23.65 44.84
C ASN A 48 1.75 23.36 44.65
N ASN A 49 1.30 22.13 44.94
CA ASN A 49 -0.08 21.68 44.81
C ASN A 49 -0.69 21.83 43.40
N THR A 50 0.16 21.83 42.36
CA THR A 50 -0.30 21.87 40.96
C THR A 50 -0.84 20.50 40.55
N GLN A 51 -2.03 20.46 39.94
CA GLN A 51 -2.62 19.24 39.39
C GLN A 51 -2.23 19.03 37.94
N TYR A 52 -1.89 17.79 37.58
CA TYR A 52 -1.60 17.36 36.22
C TYR A 52 -2.48 16.17 35.85
N ILE A 53 -3.16 16.28 34.71
CA ILE A 53 -3.89 15.18 34.10
C ILE A 53 -2.96 14.52 33.08
N VAL A 54 -2.61 13.26 33.32
CA VAL A 54 -1.77 12.42 32.47
C VAL A 54 -2.64 11.33 31.84
N PRO A 55 -3.00 11.45 30.55
CA PRO A 55 -3.85 10.46 29.88
C PRO A 55 -3.29 9.04 29.94
N ALA A 56 -4.18 8.06 29.81
CA ALA A 56 -3.82 6.65 29.69
C ALA A 56 -2.76 6.44 28.59
N TRP A 57 -1.76 5.60 28.85
CA TRP A 57 -0.70 5.25 27.90
C TRP A 57 0.01 6.47 27.29
N SER A 58 0.40 7.43 28.14
CA SER A 58 1.01 8.69 27.71
C SER A 58 2.13 9.17 28.62
N VAL A 59 2.93 10.10 28.09
CA VAL A 59 3.98 10.79 28.83
C VAL A 59 3.79 12.30 28.68
N SER A 60 3.68 13.01 29.81
CA SER A 60 3.77 14.47 29.87
C SER A 60 5.22 14.91 30.05
N ILE A 61 5.63 15.94 29.30
CA ILE A 61 7.00 16.48 29.29
C ILE A 61 6.97 17.88 29.91
N LEU A 62 7.76 18.05 30.98
CA LEU A 62 7.89 19.29 31.74
C LEU A 62 9.36 19.71 31.78
N PRO A 63 9.83 20.59 30.88
CA PRO A 63 11.23 20.99 30.79
C PRO A 63 11.80 21.64 32.05
N ASP A 64 10.93 22.18 32.90
CA ASP A 64 11.22 22.89 34.16
C ASP A 64 10.60 22.21 35.40
N CYS A 65 10.02 21.02 35.23
CA CYS A 65 9.23 20.31 36.26
C CYS A 65 8.02 21.10 36.80
N GLN A 66 7.54 22.12 36.08
CA GLN A 66 6.42 22.98 36.48
C GLN A 66 5.34 23.10 35.42
N ARG A 67 5.70 23.27 34.14
CA ARG A 67 4.71 23.44 33.06
C ARG A 67 4.81 22.31 32.05
N GLU A 68 3.68 21.64 31.83
CA GLU A 68 3.53 20.70 30.72
C GLU A 68 3.59 21.47 29.40
N VAL A 69 4.59 21.16 28.57
CA VAL A 69 4.70 21.74 27.20
C VAL A 69 4.23 20.78 26.13
N TYR A 70 4.16 19.49 26.46
CA TYR A 70 3.73 18.44 25.55
C TYR A 70 3.26 17.21 26.32
N ASN A 71 2.26 16.54 25.79
CA ASN A 71 1.91 15.18 26.19
C ASN A 71 1.66 14.34 24.94
N THR A 72 2.14 13.09 24.95
CA THR A 72 2.11 12.21 23.76
C THR A 72 0.69 11.84 23.28
N ALA A 73 -0.33 11.96 24.14
CA ALA A 73 -1.72 11.72 23.82
C ALA A 73 -2.56 13.00 23.63
N LYS A 74 -2.06 14.16 24.09
CA LYS A 74 -2.75 15.45 23.93
C LYS A 74 -2.42 16.10 22.57
N VAL A 75 -3.00 15.54 21.50
CA VAL A 75 -2.77 16.00 20.13
C VAL A 75 -3.54 17.30 19.87
N ASN A 76 -2.84 18.43 19.67
CA ASN A 76 -3.40 19.77 19.40
C ASN A 76 -3.30 20.18 17.91
N THR A 77 -3.44 19.23 16.98
CA THR A 77 -3.26 19.48 15.55
C THR A 77 -4.43 18.95 14.73
N GLN A 78 -4.54 19.44 13.50
CA GLN A 78 -5.41 18.86 12.51
C GLN A 78 -4.90 17.49 12.00
N ASN A 79 -5.86 16.65 11.61
CA ASN A 79 -5.70 15.45 10.81
C ASN A 79 -6.38 15.69 9.46
N SER A 80 -5.66 15.42 8.37
CA SER A 80 -6.13 15.65 7.00
C SER A 80 -6.49 14.32 6.33
N ILE A 81 -7.77 14.13 6.01
CA ILE A 81 -8.26 12.95 5.32
C ILE A 81 -8.11 13.13 3.81
N MET A 82 -7.15 12.40 3.25
CA MET A 82 -6.81 12.46 1.84
C MET A 82 -7.78 11.62 1.00
N VAL A 83 -8.39 12.24 0.01
CA VAL A 83 -9.28 11.61 -0.96
C VAL A 83 -8.66 11.61 -2.36
N LYS A 84 -9.09 10.69 -3.21
CA LYS A 84 -8.67 10.63 -4.61
C LYS A 84 -9.83 11.14 -5.46
N LYS A 85 -9.71 12.34 -6.01
CA LYS A 85 -10.74 12.95 -6.86
C LYS A 85 -10.40 12.69 -8.34
N PRO A 86 -11.35 12.22 -9.17
CA PRO A 86 -11.16 12.10 -10.62
C PRO A 86 -10.73 13.44 -11.23
N ASN A 87 -9.76 13.41 -12.15
CA ASN A 87 -9.35 14.60 -12.87
C ASN A 87 -10.04 14.67 -14.24
N THR A 88 -10.77 15.75 -14.50
CA THR A 88 -11.57 15.90 -15.73
C THR A 88 -10.75 15.83 -17.01
N GLN A 89 -9.46 16.19 -16.98
CA GLN A 89 -8.58 16.11 -18.16
C GLN A 89 -8.08 14.70 -18.49
N ALA A 90 -8.19 13.76 -17.55
CA ALA A 90 -7.63 12.42 -17.67
C ALA A 90 -8.54 11.35 -17.01
N SER A 91 -9.86 11.55 -17.15
CA SER A 91 -10.88 10.61 -16.71
C SER A 91 -10.86 9.33 -17.55
N ALA A 92 -11.46 8.25 -17.05
CA ALA A 92 -11.56 6.97 -17.75
C ALA A 92 -12.12 7.10 -19.18
N SER A 93 -13.20 7.87 -19.35
CA SER A 93 -13.84 8.09 -20.66
C SER A 93 -12.97 8.85 -21.66
N ALA A 94 -11.96 9.57 -21.20
CA ALA A 94 -11.01 10.28 -22.04
C ALA A 94 -9.87 9.39 -22.56
N LEU A 95 -9.63 8.22 -21.94
CA LEU A 95 -8.54 7.33 -22.31
C LEU A 95 -8.90 6.50 -23.55
N ARG A 96 -8.11 6.67 -24.61
CA ARG A 96 -8.27 5.94 -25.87
C ARG A 96 -7.16 4.91 -26.01
N TRP A 97 -7.50 3.68 -25.65
CA TRP A 97 -6.58 2.56 -25.59
C TRP A 97 -6.21 2.02 -26.97
N LYS A 98 -4.96 1.60 -27.05
CA LYS A 98 -4.43 0.68 -28.06
C LYS A 98 -3.81 -0.51 -27.35
N TRP A 99 -3.65 -1.61 -28.05
CA TRP A 99 -3.06 -2.81 -27.48
C TRP A 99 -2.14 -3.53 -28.46
N ALA A 100 -1.27 -4.38 -27.94
CA ALA A 100 -0.48 -5.34 -28.70
C ALA A 100 -0.38 -6.64 -27.88
N PRO A 101 -0.54 -7.82 -28.48
CA PRO A 101 -0.26 -9.07 -27.77
C PRO A 101 1.24 -9.15 -27.48
N GLU A 102 1.60 -9.69 -26.32
CA GLU A 102 2.96 -10.18 -26.11
C GLU A 102 3.18 -11.38 -27.03
N ASP A 103 4.30 -11.37 -27.73
CA ASP A 103 4.68 -12.47 -28.60
C ASP A 103 5.23 -13.60 -27.73
N VAL A 104 4.51 -14.72 -27.67
CA VAL A 104 4.87 -15.87 -26.84
C VAL A 104 4.96 -17.17 -27.63
N GLU A 105 4.59 -17.15 -28.92
CA GLU A 105 4.43 -18.36 -29.74
C GLU A 105 5.72 -19.18 -29.84
N ASP A 106 6.86 -18.51 -30.05
CA ASP A 106 8.16 -19.17 -30.12
C ASP A 106 8.51 -19.92 -28.83
N MET A 107 8.07 -19.43 -27.66
CA MET A 107 8.29 -20.08 -26.37
C MET A 107 7.29 -21.21 -26.12
N ILE A 108 6.00 -20.97 -26.34
CA ILE A 108 4.94 -21.91 -25.94
C ILE A 108 4.74 -23.05 -26.95
N LEU A 109 5.06 -22.84 -28.24
CA LEU A 109 4.93 -23.87 -29.28
C LEU A 109 6.27 -24.53 -29.63
N ARG A 110 7.35 -23.74 -29.74
CA ARG A 110 8.64 -24.24 -30.24
C ARG A 110 9.65 -24.53 -29.14
N GLY A 111 9.44 -23.99 -27.93
CA GLY A 111 10.40 -24.10 -26.83
C GLY A 111 11.73 -23.42 -27.15
N ASN A 112 11.73 -22.34 -27.93
CA ASN A 112 12.94 -21.69 -28.39
C ASN A 112 13.47 -20.71 -27.34
N GLY A 113 14.78 -20.76 -27.08
CA GLY A 113 15.45 -19.87 -26.14
C GLY A 113 16.97 -19.90 -26.30
N PRO A 114 17.66 -18.82 -25.89
CA PRO A 114 19.11 -18.70 -26.07
C PRO A 114 19.91 -19.53 -25.08
N LEU A 115 19.32 -19.98 -23.97
CA LEU A 115 20.01 -20.70 -22.90
C LEU A 115 19.55 -22.15 -22.85
N THR A 116 20.47 -23.07 -22.57
CA THR A 116 20.17 -24.50 -22.44
C THR A 116 20.96 -25.10 -21.28
N TYR A 117 20.29 -25.87 -20.43
CA TYR A 117 20.87 -26.58 -19.29
C TYR A 117 20.35 -28.03 -19.28
N ASN A 118 21.10 -28.95 -18.66
CA ASN A 118 20.71 -30.36 -18.52
C ASN A 118 19.87 -30.64 -17.26
N ASN A 119 19.49 -29.58 -16.55
CA ASN A 119 18.67 -29.60 -15.34
C ASN A 119 18.02 -28.22 -15.17
N LEU A 120 17.04 -28.13 -14.26
CA LEU A 120 16.46 -26.85 -13.86
C LEU A 120 17.55 -25.90 -13.30
N ILE A 121 17.46 -24.62 -13.68
CA ILE A 121 18.31 -23.54 -13.18
C ILE A 121 17.52 -22.63 -12.24
N GLU A 122 18.11 -22.23 -11.12
CA GLU A 122 17.48 -21.28 -10.19
C GLU A 122 17.31 -19.91 -10.88
N GLN A 123 16.18 -19.24 -10.65
CA GLN A 123 15.80 -18.07 -11.44
C GLN A 123 16.73 -16.87 -11.25
N LYS A 124 17.23 -16.59 -10.03
CA LYS A 124 18.19 -15.49 -9.83
C LYS A 124 19.48 -15.76 -10.59
N ALA A 125 19.98 -17.00 -10.54
CA ALA A 125 21.17 -17.41 -11.28
C ALA A 125 20.98 -17.30 -12.81
N GLY A 126 19.80 -17.68 -13.32
CA GLY A 126 19.50 -17.66 -14.76
C GLY A 126 19.16 -16.27 -15.33
N SER A 127 18.51 -15.41 -14.54
CA SER A 127 18.02 -14.10 -14.97
C SER A 127 18.90 -12.92 -14.56
N ASN A 128 19.74 -13.11 -13.53
CA ASN A 128 20.49 -12.04 -12.88
C ASN A 128 19.61 -10.83 -12.48
N ASP A 129 18.34 -11.09 -12.15
CA ASP A 129 17.33 -10.08 -11.81
C ASP A 129 17.15 -8.97 -12.86
N THR A 130 17.53 -9.25 -14.13
CA THR A 130 17.41 -8.27 -15.23
C THR A 130 15.98 -8.14 -15.76
N SER A 131 15.13 -9.12 -15.47
CA SER A 131 13.68 -9.10 -15.67
C SER A 131 13.01 -9.95 -14.59
N ASP A 132 11.79 -9.59 -14.22
CA ASP A 132 10.96 -10.40 -13.33
C ASP A 132 10.65 -11.77 -13.95
N TYR A 133 10.64 -11.87 -15.28
CA TYR A 133 10.14 -13.02 -16.03
C TYR A 133 11.26 -13.95 -16.48
N PHE A 134 11.08 -15.25 -16.27
CA PHE A 134 12.00 -16.28 -16.74
C PHE A 134 11.24 -17.50 -17.26
N TRP A 135 11.52 -17.86 -18.51
CA TRP A 135 10.89 -18.99 -19.19
C TRP A 135 11.71 -20.26 -18.98
N TYR A 136 11.04 -21.33 -18.55
CA TYR A 136 11.54 -22.70 -18.48
C TYR A 136 10.79 -23.54 -19.52
N MET A 137 11.50 -24.12 -20.49
CA MET A 137 10.91 -24.88 -21.58
C MET A 137 11.57 -26.25 -21.70
N THR A 138 10.79 -27.31 -21.78
CA THR A 138 11.28 -28.65 -22.06
C THR A 138 10.32 -29.39 -22.99
N SER A 139 10.82 -30.44 -23.62
CA SER A 139 9.97 -31.33 -24.43
C SER A 139 10.10 -32.75 -23.92
N VAL A 140 8.96 -33.40 -23.72
CA VAL A 140 8.88 -34.81 -23.32
C VAL A 140 8.30 -35.62 -24.46
N ASP A 141 9.00 -36.70 -24.83
CA ASP A 141 8.49 -37.69 -25.78
C ASP A 141 7.81 -38.82 -25.00
N LEU A 142 6.55 -39.12 -25.34
CA LEU A 142 5.75 -40.17 -24.72
C LEU A 142 5.50 -41.29 -25.72
N ASN A 143 6.04 -42.46 -25.44
CA ASN A 143 5.76 -43.66 -26.23
C ASN A 143 4.37 -44.22 -25.87
N LYS A 144 3.79 -45.04 -26.77
CA LYS A 144 2.50 -45.72 -26.52
C LYS A 144 2.53 -46.59 -25.26
N ASP A 145 3.70 -47.14 -24.95
CA ASP A 145 3.92 -48.03 -23.79
C ASP A 145 4.50 -47.29 -22.57
N ASP A 146 4.54 -45.95 -22.59
CA ASP A 146 5.03 -45.17 -21.45
C ASP A 146 4.08 -45.33 -20.25
N LEU A 147 4.60 -45.79 -19.12
CA LEU A 147 3.81 -46.14 -17.93
C LEU A 147 3.04 -44.95 -17.36
N VAL A 148 3.53 -43.72 -17.57
CA VAL A 148 2.85 -42.50 -17.10
C VAL A 148 1.65 -42.14 -17.98
N LEU A 149 1.58 -42.65 -19.21
CA LEU A 149 0.56 -42.27 -20.18
C LEU A 149 -0.82 -42.75 -19.73
N SER A 150 -1.72 -41.80 -19.49
CA SER A 150 -3.08 -42.06 -19.03
C SER A 150 -4.05 -41.02 -19.60
N ASN A 151 -5.36 -41.24 -19.45
CA ASN A 151 -6.36 -40.23 -19.80
C ASN A 151 -6.39 -39.06 -18.81
N ASN A 152 -5.87 -39.25 -17.60
CA ASN A 152 -5.85 -38.26 -16.53
C ASN A 152 -4.39 -38.04 -16.10
N MET A 153 -3.72 -37.14 -16.81
CA MET A 153 -2.36 -36.74 -16.49
C MET A 153 -2.35 -35.40 -15.78
N THR A 154 -1.46 -35.26 -14.81
CA THR A 154 -1.27 -34.04 -14.04
C THR A 154 0.14 -33.53 -14.24
N LEU A 155 0.27 -32.22 -14.47
CA LEU A 155 1.52 -31.50 -14.38
C LEU A 155 1.64 -30.92 -12.97
N GLN A 156 2.63 -31.41 -12.23
CA GLN A 156 2.96 -30.91 -10.90
C GLN A 156 4.29 -30.15 -10.95
N VAL A 157 4.31 -28.92 -10.43
CA VAL A 157 5.49 -28.06 -10.40
C VAL A 157 5.67 -27.50 -9.00
N ASN A 158 6.81 -27.80 -8.37
CA ASN A 158 7.22 -27.09 -7.16
C ASN A 158 7.91 -25.79 -7.56
N SER A 159 7.49 -24.69 -6.96
CA SER A 159 8.10 -23.38 -7.15
C SER A 159 8.51 -22.79 -5.81
N SER A 160 9.70 -22.19 -5.78
CA SER A 160 10.17 -21.35 -4.67
C SER A 160 9.78 -19.88 -4.84
N GLY A 161 8.71 -19.63 -5.58
CA GLY A 161 8.11 -18.33 -5.81
C GLY A 161 8.35 -17.77 -7.21
N HIS A 162 7.71 -16.66 -7.57
CA HIS A 162 6.60 -16.03 -6.83
C HIS A 162 5.26 -16.23 -7.54
N VAL A 163 5.30 -16.30 -8.87
CA VAL A 163 4.18 -16.63 -9.75
C VAL A 163 4.65 -17.65 -10.78
N LEU A 164 3.76 -18.55 -11.17
CA LEU A 164 3.98 -19.52 -12.24
C LEU A 164 2.79 -19.51 -13.18
N HIS A 165 3.05 -19.45 -14.49
CA HIS A 165 2.09 -19.71 -15.56
C HIS A 165 2.55 -20.93 -16.35
N ALA A 166 1.67 -21.89 -16.60
CA ALA A 166 2.00 -23.11 -17.32
C ALA A 166 1.26 -23.20 -18.67
N PHE A 167 1.99 -23.63 -19.68
CA PHE A 167 1.51 -23.91 -21.03
C PHE A 167 1.96 -25.30 -21.46
N VAL A 168 1.07 -26.05 -22.09
CA VAL A 168 1.35 -27.37 -22.67
C VAL A 168 0.90 -27.38 -24.12
N ASN A 169 1.82 -27.70 -25.03
CA ASN A 169 1.57 -27.72 -26.47
C ASN A 169 0.95 -26.40 -26.99
N GLY A 170 1.43 -25.26 -26.47
CA GLY A 170 0.90 -23.93 -26.81
C GLY A 170 -0.43 -23.55 -26.14
N VAL A 171 -1.05 -24.44 -25.37
CA VAL A 171 -2.31 -24.18 -24.67
C VAL A 171 -2.03 -23.79 -23.22
N TYR A 172 -2.66 -22.71 -22.76
CA TYR A 172 -2.58 -22.28 -21.37
C TYR A 172 -3.29 -23.29 -20.45
N VAL A 173 -2.59 -23.74 -19.41
CA VAL A 173 -3.07 -24.75 -18.44
C VAL A 173 -3.57 -24.09 -17.16
N GLY A 174 -2.87 -23.05 -16.69
CA GLY A 174 -3.22 -22.36 -15.45
C GLY A 174 -2.05 -21.59 -14.86
N SER A 175 -2.33 -20.95 -13.73
CA SER A 175 -1.38 -20.17 -12.95
C SER A 175 -1.58 -20.38 -11.45
N ASP A 176 -0.50 -20.32 -10.69
CA ASP A 176 -0.54 -20.23 -9.22
C ASP A 176 0.54 -19.24 -8.73
N TRP A 177 0.38 -18.77 -7.50
CA TRP A 177 1.31 -17.82 -6.86
C TRP A 177 1.32 -17.98 -5.35
N GLY A 178 2.41 -17.52 -4.74
CA GLY A 178 2.57 -17.47 -3.28
C GLY A 178 1.55 -16.54 -2.62
N LYS A 179 1.11 -16.90 -1.40
CA LYS A 179 0.11 -16.14 -0.63
C LYS A 179 0.56 -15.95 0.81
N ASN A 180 0.13 -14.84 1.43
CA ASN A 180 0.31 -14.56 2.86
C ASN A 180 1.78 -14.65 3.35
N GLY A 181 2.75 -14.22 2.53
CA GLY A 181 4.17 -14.27 2.88
C GLY A 181 4.82 -15.65 2.72
N THR A 182 4.05 -16.67 2.33
CA THR A 182 4.57 -17.99 1.94
C THR A 182 4.69 -18.04 0.42
N TYR A 183 5.92 -18.01 -0.07
CA TYR A 183 6.22 -17.94 -1.50
C TYR A 183 6.44 -19.29 -2.16
N ASN A 184 6.70 -20.34 -1.38
CA ASN A 184 6.77 -21.70 -1.90
C ASN A 184 5.35 -22.23 -2.12
N PHE A 185 5.11 -22.83 -3.28
CA PHE A 185 3.84 -23.46 -3.60
C PHE A 185 4.02 -24.62 -4.59
N ILE A 186 3.00 -25.47 -4.65
CA ILE A 186 2.89 -26.57 -5.61
C ILE A 186 1.79 -26.19 -6.59
N PHE A 187 2.15 -26.03 -7.85
CA PHE A 187 1.20 -25.94 -8.95
C PHE A 187 0.81 -27.36 -9.37
N ASP A 188 -0.47 -27.66 -9.41
CA ASP A 188 -1.00 -28.99 -9.72
C ASP A 188 -2.25 -28.84 -10.60
N LYS A 189 -2.13 -29.21 -11.89
CA LYS A 189 -3.21 -29.10 -12.87
C LYS A 189 -3.22 -30.28 -13.83
N ASN A 190 -4.42 -30.68 -14.24
CA ASN A 190 -4.62 -31.67 -15.28
C ASN A 190 -4.12 -31.14 -16.63
N VAL A 191 -3.47 -31.99 -17.41
CA VAL A 191 -2.89 -31.68 -18.72
C VAL A 191 -3.21 -32.77 -19.73
N ASN A 192 -3.40 -32.34 -20.98
CA ASN A 192 -3.60 -33.26 -22.10
C ASN A 192 -2.28 -33.44 -22.83
N LEU A 193 -1.71 -34.64 -22.74
CA LEU A 193 -0.50 -35.04 -23.44
C LEU A 193 -0.83 -36.09 -24.49
N SER A 194 -0.16 -36.04 -25.63
CA SER A 194 -0.33 -36.98 -26.73
C SER A 194 0.86 -37.93 -26.83
N VAL A 195 0.69 -39.08 -27.48
CA VAL A 195 1.83 -39.90 -27.89
C VAL A 195 2.73 -39.08 -28.82
N GLY A 196 4.05 -39.17 -28.61
CA GLY A 196 5.06 -38.37 -29.28
C GLY A 196 5.51 -37.18 -28.45
N LYS A 197 6.07 -36.18 -29.14
CA LYS A 197 6.64 -34.98 -28.52
C LYS A 197 5.56 -34.05 -27.97
N ASN A 198 5.66 -33.71 -26.69
CA ASN A 198 4.87 -32.68 -26.03
C ASN A 198 5.78 -31.57 -25.52
N GLN A 199 5.38 -30.33 -25.75
CA GLN A 199 6.08 -29.14 -25.28
C GLN A 199 5.50 -28.69 -23.94
N ILE A 200 6.35 -28.56 -22.91
CA ILE A 200 5.99 -28.00 -21.61
C ILE A 200 6.74 -26.68 -21.45
N THR A 201 6.00 -25.61 -21.22
CA THR A 201 6.54 -24.27 -21.09
C THR A 201 5.99 -23.62 -19.83
N LEU A 202 6.89 -23.20 -18.95
CA LEU A 202 6.58 -22.54 -17.69
C LEU A 202 7.15 -21.12 -17.71
N LEU A 203 6.33 -20.14 -17.39
CA LEU A 203 6.76 -18.77 -17.17
C LEU A 203 6.75 -18.52 -15.66
N SER A 204 7.93 -18.39 -15.07
CA SER A 204 8.08 -17.99 -13.68
C SER A 204 8.28 -16.49 -13.60
N ALA A 205 7.65 -15.84 -12.61
CA ALA A 205 7.84 -14.41 -12.35
C ALA A 205 8.22 -14.15 -10.89
N THR A 206 9.20 -13.27 -10.68
CA THR A 206 9.51 -12.73 -9.35
C THR A 206 8.63 -11.53 -9.01
N VAL A 207 8.43 -11.26 -7.71
CA VAL A 207 7.70 -10.08 -7.23
C VAL A 207 8.57 -9.41 -6.16
N GLY A 208 9.77 -9.02 -6.58
CA GLY A 208 10.87 -8.68 -5.67
C GLY A 208 11.59 -9.92 -5.15
N LEU A 209 12.75 -9.71 -4.53
CA LEU A 209 13.55 -10.75 -3.90
C LEU A 209 13.50 -10.61 -2.38
N LYS A 210 13.74 -11.71 -1.67
CA LYS A 210 13.78 -11.72 -0.21
C LYS A 210 14.85 -10.74 0.30
N ASN A 211 14.48 -9.92 1.27
CA ASN A 211 15.32 -8.81 1.76
C ASN A 211 15.59 -8.83 3.28
N TYR A 212 15.20 -9.89 3.98
CA TYR A 212 15.38 -10.02 5.43
C TYR A 212 15.44 -11.49 5.89
N GLY A 213 16.14 -11.74 7.02
CA GLY A 213 16.30 -13.06 7.65
C GLY A 213 17.67 -13.71 7.41
N TYR A 214 18.05 -14.71 8.20
CA TYR A 214 19.33 -15.40 8.03
C TYR A 214 19.47 -16.01 6.61
N LYS A 215 20.59 -15.72 5.94
CA LYS A 215 20.91 -16.17 4.57
C LYS A 215 19.80 -15.91 3.55
N PHE A 216 19.16 -14.74 3.62
CA PHE A 216 18.07 -14.40 2.70
C PHE A 216 18.53 -14.36 1.23
N ASP A 217 19.78 -14.00 0.99
CA ASP A 217 20.48 -14.00 -0.29
C ASP A 217 20.56 -15.40 -0.92
N MET A 218 20.68 -16.43 -0.10
CA MET A 218 20.76 -17.84 -0.51
C MET A 218 19.39 -18.49 -0.72
N THR A 219 18.28 -17.79 -0.45
CA THR A 219 16.93 -18.36 -0.61
C THR A 219 16.64 -18.57 -2.11
N PRO A 220 16.32 -19.79 -2.58
CA PRO A 220 16.08 -20.05 -4.01
C PRO A 220 14.79 -19.38 -4.50
N THR A 221 14.69 -19.12 -5.79
CA THR A 221 13.50 -18.57 -6.46
C THR A 221 13.30 -19.25 -7.82
N GLY A 222 12.04 -19.33 -8.27
CA GLY A 222 11.69 -19.95 -9.56
C GLY A 222 11.23 -21.40 -9.42
N VAL A 223 11.42 -22.18 -10.47
CA VAL A 223 10.97 -23.58 -10.56
C VAL A 223 12.02 -24.51 -9.93
N SER A 224 11.61 -25.36 -8.99
CA SER A 224 12.51 -26.27 -8.25
C SER A 224 12.33 -27.74 -8.63
N SER A 225 11.12 -28.18 -9.01
CA SER A 225 10.91 -29.50 -9.61
C SER A 225 9.71 -29.52 -10.55
N VAL A 226 9.73 -30.42 -11.53
CA VAL A 226 8.66 -30.60 -12.52
C VAL A 226 8.40 -32.08 -12.72
N GLN A 227 7.15 -32.50 -12.57
CA GLN A 227 6.74 -33.90 -12.66
C GLN A 227 5.46 -34.05 -13.48
N LEU A 228 5.39 -35.16 -14.21
CA LEU A 228 4.15 -35.67 -14.79
C LEU A 228 3.66 -36.85 -13.98
N ILE A 229 2.38 -36.84 -13.63
CA ILE A 229 1.76 -37.90 -12.83
C ILE A 229 0.61 -38.49 -13.64
N GLY A 230 0.62 -39.80 -13.81
CA GLY A 230 -0.44 -40.53 -14.52
C GLY A 230 -0.35 -42.03 -14.20
N ASN A 231 -1.49 -42.71 -14.12
CA ASN A 231 -1.56 -44.14 -13.73
C ASN A 231 -0.84 -44.48 -12.41
N HIS A 232 -0.82 -43.57 -11.43
CA HIS A 232 -0.04 -43.71 -10.18
C HIS A 232 1.49 -43.81 -10.40
N VAL A 233 1.98 -43.47 -11.59
CA VAL A 233 3.39 -43.38 -11.93
C VAL A 233 3.79 -41.91 -12.01
N VAL A 234 5.00 -41.61 -11.54
CA VAL A 234 5.60 -40.28 -11.62
C VAL A 234 6.75 -40.32 -12.62
N LYS A 235 6.69 -39.44 -13.63
CA LYS A 235 7.79 -39.16 -14.56
C LYS A 235 8.38 -37.80 -14.21
N ASP A 236 9.57 -37.81 -13.60
CA ASP A 236 10.28 -36.59 -13.21
C ASP A 236 11.01 -35.97 -14.41
N LEU A 237 10.77 -34.68 -14.64
CA LEU A 237 11.36 -33.89 -15.73
C LEU A 237 12.43 -32.91 -15.22
N SER A 238 12.68 -32.85 -13.90
CA SER A 238 13.56 -31.85 -13.28
C SER A 238 15.01 -31.93 -13.78
N ASN A 239 15.48 -33.13 -14.08
CA ASN A 239 16.82 -33.42 -14.63
C ASN A 239 16.80 -33.64 -16.16
N SER A 240 15.76 -33.17 -16.85
CA SER A 240 15.70 -33.15 -18.30
C SER A 240 16.46 -31.96 -18.87
N LYS A 241 16.62 -31.94 -20.20
CA LYS A 241 17.12 -30.75 -20.91
C LYS A 241 16.09 -29.62 -20.82
N TRP A 242 16.50 -28.48 -20.29
CA TRP A 242 15.70 -27.26 -20.17
C TRP A 242 16.28 -26.13 -21.02
N ILE A 243 15.46 -25.60 -21.92
CA ILE A 243 15.73 -24.39 -22.70
C ILE A 243 15.13 -23.22 -21.92
N ASN A 244 15.86 -22.11 -21.82
CA ASN A 244 15.45 -20.97 -21.00
C ASN A 244 15.58 -19.64 -21.74
N LYS A 245 14.76 -18.66 -21.33
CA LYS A 245 14.79 -17.29 -21.85
C LYS A 245 14.51 -16.29 -20.73
N VAL A 246 15.35 -15.27 -20.63
CA VAL A 246 15.14 -14.13 -19.74
C VAL A 246 14.16 -13.13 -20.37
N GLY A 247 13.22 -12.65 -19.57
CA GLY A 247 12.31 -11.56 -19.87
C GLY A 247 11.29 -11.80 -20.97
N LEU A 248 10.59 -10.72 -21.31
CA LEU A 248 9.56 -10.67 -22.34
C LEU A 248 10.10 -10.07 -23.64
N HIS A 249 9.53 -10.44 -24.78
CA HIS A 249 9.83 -9.79 -26.05
C HIS A 249 9.40 -8.31 -26.05
N GLY A 250 8.29 -7.96 -25.38
CA GLY A 250 7.90 -6.56 -25.22
C GLY A 250 8.90 -5.71 -24.44
N GLU A 251 9.62 -6.31 -23.47
CA GLU A 251 10.72 -5.67 -22.74
C GLU A 251 11.93 -5.43 -23.66
N GLN A 252 12.32 -6.46 -24.43
CA GLN A 252 13.42 -6.38 -25.41
C GLN A 252 13.15 -5.32 -26.49
N LYS A 253 11.90 -5.24 -26.98
CA LYS A 253 11.44 -4.23 -27.94
C LYS A 253 11.21 -2.85 -27.31
N GLN A 254 11.34 -2.73 -25.99
CA GLN A 254 11.08 -1.53 -25.21
C GLN A 254 9.72 -0.89 -25.54
N LEU A 255 8.63 -1.66 -25.52
CA LEU A 255 7.30 -1.16 -25.87
C LEU A 255 6.82 0.01 -24.99
N TYR A 256 7.39 0.13 -23.78
CA TYR A 256 7.19 1.23 -22.86
C TYR A 256 7.86 2.55 -23.30
N ASN A 257 8.88 2.49 -24.17
CA ASN A 257 9.63 3.66 -24.63
C ASN A 257 8.83 4.44 -25.69
N VAL A 258 8.71 5.76 -25.48
CA VAL A 258 7.96 6.68 -26.36
C VAL A 258 8.52 6.73 -27.79
N HIS A 259 9.82 6.48 -27.95
CA HIS A 259 10.54 6.58 -29.22
C HIS A 259 11.04 5.23 -29.76
N SER A 260 10.61 4.09 -29.20
CA SER A 260 11.10 2.80 -29.68
C SER A 260 10.72 2.61 -31.17
N PRO A 261 11.71 2.46 -32.08
CA PRO A 261 11.45 2.16 -33.48
C PRO A 261 10.97 0.72 -33.67
N LEU A 262 11.17 -0.13 -32.65
CA LEU A 262 10.77 -1.54 -32.60
C LEU A 262 9.39 -1.72 -31.95
N ALA A 263 8.72 -0.63 -31.56
CA ALA A 263 7.36 -0.70 -31.06
C ALA A 263 6.43 -1.15 -32.20
N GLY A 264 6.03 -2.43 -32.15
CA GLY A 264 5.17 -3.06 -33.13
C GLY A 264 3.85 -2.32 -33.38
N VAL A 265 3.07 -2.83 -34.34
CA VAL A 265 1.79 -2.22 -34.74
C VAL A 265 0.78 -2.31 -33.59
N TRP A 266 0.52 -1.19 -32.93
CA TRP A 266 -0.52 -1.06 -31.90
C TRP A 266 -1.91 -1.11 -32.53
N ILE A 267 -2.75 -2.02 -32.05
CA ILE A 267 -4.11 -2.26 -32.51
C ILE A 267 -5.08 -1.32 -31.78
N LYS A 268 -5.95 -0.63 -32.53
CA LYS A 268 -6.95 0.32 -31.98
C LYS A 268 -8.35 -0.30 -31.77
N LYS A 269 -8.67 -1.38 -32.48
CA LYS A 269 -9.98 -2.04 -32.46
C LYS A 269 -9.92 -3.28 -31.57
N ASN A 270 -11.08 -3.81 -31.19
CA ASN A 270 -11.23 -5.07 -30.45
C ASN A 270 -10.31 -5.10 -29.22
N LEU A 271 -10.43 -4.08 -28.37
CA LEU A 271 -9.64 -3.99 -27.15
C LEU A 271 -9.88 -5.25 -26.32
N PRO A 272 -8.85 -6.07 -26.05
CA PRO A 272 -9.02 -7.30 -25.31
C PRO A 272 -9.49 -6.98 -23.90
N ASN A 273 -10.31 -7.87 -23.38
CA ASN A 273 -10.75 -7.87 -22.00
C ASN A 273 -10.34 -9.20 -21.38
N SER A 274 -9.73 -9.17 -20.20
CA SER A 274 -9.31 -10.37 -19.46
C SER A 274 -8.38 -11.30 -20.26
N LYS A 275 -7.66 -10.77 -21.26
CA LYS A 275 -6.63 -11.51 -22.00
C LYS A 275 -5.28 -11.30 -21.33
N MET A 276 -4.61 -12.40 -21.01
CA MET A 276 -3.26 -12.39 -20.44
C MET A 276 -2.19 -11.99 -21.46
N MET A 277 -1.03 -11.56 -20.95
CA MET A 277 0.16 -11.23 -21.74
C MET A 277 -0.16 -10.19 -22.83
N VAL A 278 -0.72 -9.05 -22.42
CA VAL A 278 -1.11 -7.95 -23.31
C VAL A 278 -0.43 -6.66 -22.91
N TRP A 279 0.07 -5.93 -23.90
CA TRP A 279 0.49 -4.54 -23.70
C TRP A 279 -0.66 -3.60 -24.04
N TYR A 280 -0.96 -2.68 -23.14
CA TYR A 280 -1.89 -1.58 -23.36
C TYR A 280 -1.15 -0.25 -23.41
N LYS A 281 -1.66 0.67 -24.24
CA LYS A 281 -1.12 2.02 -24.39
C LYS A 281 -2.23 3.02 -24.56
N THR A 282 -2.12 4.14 -23.86
CA THR A 282 -3.03 5.28 -24.01
C THR A 282 -2.27 6.60 -23.91
N ILE A 283 -2.91 7.67 -24.39
CA ILE A 283 -2.42 9.04 -24.28
C ILE A 283 -3.38 9.83 -23.39
N PHE A 284 -2.84 10.61 -22.47
CA PHE A 284 -3.62 11.43 -21.55
C PHE A 284 -3.01 12.82 -21.38
N LYS A 285 -3.86 13.78 -20.98
CA LYS A 285 -3.43 15.13 -20.63
C LYS A 285 -2.98 15.17 -19.17
N THR A 286 -2.10 16.10 -18.83
CA THR A 286 -1.66 16.26 -17.44
C THR A 286 -2.82 16.67 -16.55
N PRO A 287 -3.07 15.96 -15.44
CA PRO A 287 -4.06 16.36 -14.46
C PRO A 287 -3.87 17.81 -14.01
N LEU A 288 -4.95 18.55 -13.81
CA LEU A 288 -4.89 19.94 -13.32
C LEU A 288 -4.25 20.06 -11.93
N GLY A 289 -3.83 21.28 -11.60
CA GLY A 289 -3.34 21.65 -10.26
C GLY A 289 -1.95 21.11 -9.92
N LYS A 290 -1.60 21.24 -8.63
CA LYS A 290 -0.29 20.83 -8.07
C LYS A 290 -0.35 19.56 -7.23
N ASP A 291 -1.54 19.08 -6.89
CA ASP A 291 -1.77 17.88 -6.07
C ASP A 291 -1.06 16.65 -6.61
N ALA A 292 -0.68 15.71 -5.75
CA ALA A 292 -0.07 14.45 -6.17
C ALA A 292 -1.00 13.68 -7.13
N VAL A 293 -0.42 13.02 -8.14
CA VAL A 293 -1.17 12.25 -9.13
C VAL A 293 -1.03 10.76 -8.83
N VAL A 294 -2.14 10.05 -8.98
CA VAL A 294 -2.18 8.59 -9.00
C VAL A 294 -2.93 8.12 -10.23
N VAL A 295 -2.57 6.93 -10.71
CA VAL A 295 -3.42 6.17 -11.62
C VAL A 295 -4.16 5.11 -10.80
N ASP A 296 -5.48 5.14 -10.88
CA ASP A 296 -6.37 4.09 -10.38
C ASP A 296 -6.35 2.96 -11.41
N LEU A 297 -5.75 1.83 -11.06
CA LEU A 297 -5.66 0.64 -11.92
C LEU A 297 -6.76 -0.39 -11.59
N GLN A 298 -7.88 0.05 -11.02
CA GLN A 298 -9.07 -0.78 -10.88
C GLN A 298 -9.41 -1.50 -12.20
N GLY A 299 -9.73 -2.78 -12.10
CA GLY A 299 -10.08 -3.62 -13.25
C GLY A 299 -8.89 -4.19 -14.00
N MET A 300 -7.66 -3.75 -13.73
CA MET A 300 -6.44 -4.42 -14.21
C MET A 300 -6.12 -5.65 -13.34
N GLY A 301 -5.22 -6.52 -13.79
CA GLY A 301 -4.86 -7.74 -13.06
C GLY A 301 -3.53 -7.62 -12.33
N LYS A 302 -2.44 -7.91 -13.05
CA LYS A 302 -1.05 -7.86 -12.58
C LYS A 302 -0.17 -7.39 -13.71
N GLY A 303 0.89 -6.65 -13.40
CA GLY A 303 1.96 -6.43 -14.34
C GLY A 303 2.80 -5.21 -14.00
N GLN A 304 3.15 -4.43 -15.01
CA GLN A 304 4.07 -3.29 -14.87
C GLN A 304 3.54 -2.06 -15.62
N ALA A 305 3.83 -0.87 -15.09
CA ALA A 305 3.34 0.38 -15.66
C ALA A 305 4.46 1.40 -15.89
N TRP A 306 4.33 2.16 -16.97
CA TRP A 306 5.26 3.22 -17.34
C TRP A 306 4.52 4.49 -17.76
N VAL A 307 5.02 5.63 -17.30
CA VAL A 307 4.58 6.96 -17.76
C VAL A 307 5.72 7.63 -18.50
N ASN A 308 5.49 7.94 -19.78
CA ASN A 308 6.49 8.55 -20.67
C ASN A 308 7.83 7.77 -20.72
N GLY A 309 7.76 6.44 -20.68
CA GLY A 309 8.92 5.54 -20.68
C GLY A 309 9.62 5.37 -19.33
N LYS A 310 9.17 6.07 -18.28
CA LYS A 310 9.68 5.89 -16.91
C LYS A 310 8.78 4.93 -16.15
N SER A 311 9.36 3.90 -15.56
CA SER A 311 8.60 2.93 -14.75
C SER A 311 7.98 3.63 -13.54
N ILE A 312 6.71 3.33 -13.28
CA ILE A 312 6.01 3.69 -12.03
C ILE A 312 5.81 2.48 -11.12
N GLY A 313 6.46 1.36 -11.44
CA GLY A 313 6.48 0.14 -10.65
C GLY A 313 5.57 -0.98 -11.16
N ARG A 314 5.54 -2.06 -10.39
CA ARG A 314 4.62 -3.20 -10.57
C ARG A 314 3.22 -2.79 -10.10
N TYR A 315 2.20 -3.35 -10.73
CA TYR A 315 0.82 -3.28 -10.25
C TYR A 315 0.25 -4.68 -10.04
N TRP A 316 -0.59 -4.83 -9.02
CA TRP A 316 -1.32 -6.07 -8.75
C TRP A 316 -2.65 -5.84 -8.00
N PRO A 317 -3.58 -5.04 -8.54
CA PRO A 317 -4.86 -4.76 -7.89
C PRO A 317 -5.75 -6.01 -7.72
N ASP A 318 -5.59 -7.06 -8.51
CA ASP A 318 -6.31 -8.33 -8.30
C ASP A 318 -5.84 -9.09 -7.05
N TYR A 319 -4.68 -8.74 -6.48
CA TYR A 319 -4.24 -9.28 -5.20
C TYR A 319 -4.92 -8.52 -4.05
N LEU A 320 -6.00 -9.11 -3.53
CA LEU A 320 -6.77 -8.54 -2.42
C LEU A 320 -5.99 -8.61 -1.10
N ALA A 321 -6.15 -7.57 -0.29
CA ALA A 321 -5.65 -7.58 1.08
C ALA A 321 -6.40 -8.62 1.92
N ASN A 322 -5.67 -9.26 2.84
CA ASN A 322 -6.24 -10.21 3.79
C ASN A 322 -7.40 -9.56 4.56
N GLU A 323 -8.46 -10.32 4.81
CA GLU A 323 -9.64 -9.86 5.55
C GLU A 323 -9.44 -9.82 7.07
N SER A 324 -8.33 -10.36 7.56
CA SER A 324 -8.03 -10.49 8.99
C SER A 324 -7.54 -9.17 9.60
N ASN A 325 -7.82 -8.97 10.89
CA ASN A 325 -7.30 -7.89 11.74
C ASN A 325 -7.74 -6.46 11.37
N CYS A 326 -8.61 -6.25 10.39
CA CYS A 326 -9.25 -4.96 10.24
C CYS A 326 -10.29 -4.76 11.34
N SER A 327 -10.16 -3.63 12.02
CA SER A 327 -11.11 -3.18 13.02
C SER A 327 -11.72 -1.86 12.56
N ALA A 328 -13.00 -1.66 12.89
CA ALA A 328 -13.67 -0.37 12.71
C ALA A 328 -13.05 0.72 13.62
N THR A 329 -12.37 0.32 14.68
CA THR A 329 -11.73 1.21 15.65
C THR A 329 -10.26 0.86 15.84
N CYS A 330 -9.43 1.89 16.03
CA CYS A 330 -8.02 1.76 16.40
C CYS A 330 -7.76 2.71 17.57
N ASP A 331 -7.24 2.15 18.66
CA ASP A 331 -6.91 2.91 19.87
C ASP A 331 -5.39 2.97 20.03
N TYR A 332 -4.86 4.16 20.31
CA TYR A 332 -3.43 4.36 20.55
C TYR A 332 -2.98 3.68 21.85
N ARG A 333 -3.89 3.50 22.81
CA ARG A 333 -3.59 3.00 24.15
C ARG A 333 -3.18 1.54 24.14
N GLY A 334 -2.19 1.21 24.96
CA GLY A 334 -1.63 -0.12 25.11
C GLY A 334 -0.65 -0.53 24.00
N PRO A 335 -0.04 -1.71 24.13
CA PRO A 335 0.99 -2.18 23.20
C PRO A 335 0.54 -2.13 21.74
N TYR A 336 1.46 -1.78 20.85
CA TYR A 336 1.23 -1.73 19.41
C TYR A 336 1.79 -2.97 18.73
N SER A 337 1.07 -3.46 17.72
CA SER A 337 1.56 -4.46 16.76
C SER A 337 1.11 -4.07 15.36
N ASP A 338 1.78 -4.63 14.34
CA ASP A 338 1.43 -4.49 12.93
C ASP A 338 0.01 -4.95 12.59
N LYS A 339 -0.65 -5.68 13.50
CA LYS A 339 -2.03 -6.17 13.37
C LYS A 339 -3.07 -5.29 14.06
N LYS A 340 -2.67 -4.29 14.86
CA LYS A 340 -3.59 -3.54 15.73
C LYS A 340 -4.52 -2.60 14.98
N CYS A 341 -4.02 -1.94 13.94
CA CYS A 341 -4.72 -0.86 13.24
C CYS A 341 -4.68 -1.05 11.72
N VAL A 342 -4.96 -2.28 11.27
CA VAL A 342 -5.00 -2.64 9.85
C VAL A 342 -6.27 -2.08 9.21
N THR A 343 -6.15 -1.57 7.98
CA THR A 343 -7.26 -1.04 7.19
C THR A 343 -7.24 -1.62 5.77
N ASN A 344 -8.28 -1.36 4.97
CA ASN A 344 -8.38 -1.79 3.56
C ASN A 344 -8.43 -3.31 3.34
N CYS A 345 -9.01 -4.06 4.28
CA CYS A 345 -9.27 -5.49 4.12
C CYS A 345 -10.26 -5.79 2.98
N GLY A 346 -10.05 -6.91 2.28
CA GLY A 346 -10.95 -7.39 1.22
C GLY A 346 -10.98 -6.56 -0.06
N ILE A 347 -10.23 -5.46 -0.12
CA ILE A 347 -10.05 -4.63 -1.32
C ILE A 347 -8.63 -4.83 -1.88
N PRO A 348 -8.33 -4.37 -3.12
CA PRO A 348 -6.99 -4.46 -3.68
C PRO A 348 -5.91 -3.98 -2.69
N SER A 349 -4.91 -4.82 -2.42
CA SER A 349 -3.77 -4.49 -1.53
C SER A 349 -3.12 -3.17 -1.92
N GLN A 350 -3.07 -2.89 -3.22
CA GLN A 350 -2.81 -1.58 -3.77
C GLN A 350 -3.65 -1.34 -5.03
N ARG A 351 -4.54 -0.34 -4.97
CA ARG A 351 -5.36 0.11 -6.10
C ARG A 351 -4.77 1.30 -6.86
N TRP A 352 -4.19 2.24 -6.11
CA TRP A 352 -3.68 3.50 -6.63
C TRP A 352 -2.16 3.48 -6.73
N TYR A 353 -1.66 3.82 -7.90
CA TYR A 353 -0.23 3.80 -8.21
C TYR A 353 0.25 5.22 -8.46
N HIS A 354 1.28 5.64 -7.72
CA HIS A 354 1.76 7.00 -7.77
C HIS A 354 2.39 7.33 -9.12
N VAL A 355 2.02 8.48 -9.69
CA VAL A 355 2.63 9.05 -10.88
C VAL A 355 3.32 10.35 -10.47
N PRO A 356 4.67 10.38 -10.40
CA PRO A 356 5.39 11.60 -10.08
C PRO A 356 5.04 12.72 -11.07
N ARG A 357 4.71 13.91 -10.56
CA ARG A 357 4.43 15.09 -11.40
C ARG A 357 5.57 15.40 -12.36
N SER A 358 6.81 15.15 -11.95
CA SER A 358 8.04 15.33 -12.76
C SER A 358 8.17 14.33 -13.91
N PHE A 359 7.36 13.27 -13.96
CA PHE A 359 7.32 12.35 -15.11
C PHE A 359 6.37 12.86 -16.20
N LEU A 360 5.51 13.83 -15.88
CA LEU A 360 4.50 14.37 -16.78
C LEU A 360 5.06 15.50 -17.65
N ARG A 361 4.63 15.52 -18.91
CA ARG A 361 4.82 16.59 -19.90
C ARG A 361 3.61 17.50 -19.88
N LYS A 362 3.72 18.74 -20.36
CA LYS A 362 2.65 19.75 -20.27
C LYS A 362 1.30 19.31 -20.89
N HIS A 363 1.32 18.64 -22.04
CA HIS A 363 0.11 18.39 -22.83
C HIS A 363 -0.17 16.94 -23.20
N LYS A 364 0.87 16.16 -23.51
CA LYS A 364 0.72 14.82 -24.07
C LYS A 364 1.60 13.84 -23.32
N ASN A 365 0.97 12.99 -22.53
CA ASN A 365 1.61 11.92 -21.79
C ASN A 365 1.21 10.57 -22.36
N MET A 366 2.09 9.60 -22.22
CA MET A 366 1.86 8.21 -22.59
C MET A 366 1.86 7.35 -21.34
N LEU A 367 0.80 6.56 -21.17
CA LEU A 367 0.77 5.45 -20.21
C LEU A 367 0.91 4.16 -21.02
N VAL A 368 1.83 3.30 -20.61
CA VAL A 368 1.96 1.92 -21.11
C VAL A 368 1.81 0.98 -19.92
N LEU A 369 1.00 -0.07 -20.09
CA LEU A 369 0.80 -1.14 -19.13
C LEU A 369 1.18 -2.45 -19.81
N PHE A 370 1.99 -3.27 -19.16
CA PHE A 370 2.05 -4.70 -19.45
C PHE A 370 1.09 -5.40 -18.49
N GLU A 371 0.12 -6.12 -19.03
CA GLU A 371 -0.89 -6.89 -18.30
C GLU A 371 -0.57 -8.39 -18.43
N GLU A 372 -0.16 -8.98 -17.31
CA GLU A 372 0.34 -10.35 -17.19
C GLU A 372 -0.80 -11.36 -17.14
N ILE A 373 -1.85 -11.14 -16.33
CA ILE A 373 -2.86 -12.16 -16.03
C ILE A 373 -4.21 -11.91 -16.71
N GLY A 374 -4.47 -10.66 -17.07
CA GLY A 374 -5.66 -10.25 -17.81
C GLY A 374 -6.48 -9.24 -17.03
N GLY A 375 -6.79 -8.12 -17.69
CA GLY A 375 -7.51 -7.01 -17.08
C GLY A 375 -8.34 -6.24 -18.10
N ASN A 376 -9.14 -5.31 -17.59
CA ASN A 376 -10.00 -4.41 -18.33
C ASN A 376 -9.53 -2.95 -18.18
N PRO A 377 -8.86 -2.38 -19.18
CA PRO A 377 -8.33 -1.02 -19.10
C PRO A 377 -9.41 0.08 -19.16
N SER A 378 -10.69 -0.26 -19.37
CA SER A 378 -11.77 0.74 -19.43
C SER A 378 -12.05 1.45 -18.10
N GLN A 379 -11.66 0.84 -16.97
CA GLN A 379 -11.84 1.40 -15.62
C GLN A 379 -10.64 2.24 -15.16
N VAL A 380 -9.52 2.20 -15.88
CA VAL A 380 -8.31 2.96 -15.55
C VAL A 380 -8.58 4.45 -15.61
N ASN A 381 -8.09 5.19 -14.61
CA ASN A 381 -8.42 6.60 -14.42
C ASN A 381 -7.29 7.35 -13.71
N PHE A 382 -6.98 8.58 -14.12
CA PHE A 382 -6.06 9.43 -13.35
C PHE A 382 -6.82 10.28 -12.34
N GLN A 383 -6.34 10.23 -11.10
CA GLN A 383 -6.90 10.96 -9.98
C GLN A 383 -5.84 11.85 -9.34
N THR A 384 -6.28 12.90 -8.65
CA THR A 384 -5.42 13.72 -7.80
C THR A 384 -5.71 13.44 -6.34
N VAL A 385 -4.65 13.33 -5.53
CA VAL A 385 -4.73 13.13 -4.08
C VAL A 385 -4.82 14.50 -3.42
N THR A 386 -5.98 14.80 -2.84
CA THR A 386 -6.28 16.08 -2.19
C THR A 386 -6.88 15.86 -0.81
N ILE A 387 -6.77 16.86 0.06
CA ILE A 387 -7.57 16.93 1.28
C ILE A 387 -9.04 16.98 0.87
N GLY A 388 -9.86 16.06 1.39
CA GLY A 388 -11.31 16.10 1.24
C GLY A 388 -12.01 16.52 2.53
N ARG A 389 -11.41 16.18 3.67
CA ARG A 389 -11.91 16.55 4.98
C ARG A 389 -10.74 16.79 5.93
N VAL A 390 -10.92 17.71 6.85
CA VAL A 390 -9.99 17.95 7.96
C VAL A 390 -10.73 17.78 9.26
N CYS A 391 -10.10 17.10 10.22
CA CYS A 391 -10.57 16.95 11.58
C CYS A 391 -9.50 17.50 12.51
N GLY A 392 -9.81 18.52 13.30
CA GLY A 392 -8.89 19.12 14.24
C GLY A 392 -9.37 18.95 15.66
N GLN A 393 -8.42 18.88 16.60
CA GLN A 393 -8.74 19.03 18.01
C GLN A 393 -7.66 19.83 18.74
N ALA A 394 -8.06 20.59 19.76
CA ALA A 394 -7.15 21.27 20.66
C ALA A 394 -7.73 21.27 22.08
N TYR A 395 -6.89 20.97 23.06
CA TYR A 395 -7.26 21.03 24.47
C TYR A 395 -7.42 22.48 24.95
N ASP A 396 -8.21 22.68 26.00
CA ASP A 396 -8.45 24.00 26.61
C ASP A 396 -7.14 24.80 26.79
N GLY A 397 -7.17 26.08 26.42
CA GLY A 397 -6.02 27.00 26.40
C GLY A 397 -5.04 26.85 25.24
N ASN A 398 -5.27 25.91 24.30
CA ASN A 398 -4.42 25.74 23.11
C ASN A 398 -5.08 26.28 21.84
N ASN A 399 -4.25 26.59 20.84
CA ASN A 399 -4.72 26.99 19.52
C ASN A 399 -4.92 25.77 18.62
N LEU A 400 -6.05 25.75 17.91
CA LEU A 400 -6.31 24.86 16.79
C LEU A 400 -6.10 25.61 15.48
N GLU A 401 -5.12 25.18 14.69
CA GLU A 401 -4.96 25.61 13.31
C GLU A 401 -5.71 24.66 12.36
N LEU A 402 -6.53 25.21 11.48
CA LEU A 402 -7.24 24.49 10.42
C LEU A 402 -6.84 25.04 9.05
N THR A 403 -6.50 24.17 8.11
CA THR A 403 -6.17 24.50 6.73
C THR A 403 -6.58 23.40 5.75
N CYS A 404 -7.06 23.80 4.57
CA CYS A 404 -7.34 22.90 3.44
C CYS A 404 -6.11 22.63 2.55
N GLY A 405 -4.90 22.84 3.06
CA GLY A 405 -3.62 22.54 2.38
C GLY A 405 -3.12 23.66 1.46
N GLY A 406 -3.66 24.87 1.61
CA GLY A 406 -3.32 26.05 0.83
C GLY A 406 -3.58 25.89 -0.68
N ASN A 407 -2.94 26.73 -1.49
CA ASN A 407 -3.04 26.74 -2.96
C ASN A 407 -4.45 27.07 -3.50
N GLY A 408 -5.16 28.03 -2.90
CA GLY A 408 -6.50 28.44 -3.33
C GLY A 408 -7.64 27.56 -2.81
N LYS A 409 -7.34 26.54 -1.99
CA LYS A 409 -8.37 25.69 -1.37
C LYS A 409 -8.87 26.34 -0.10
N ILE A 410 -10.19 26.50 -0.01
CA ILE A 410 -10.85 27.14 1.11
C ILE A 410 -11.63 26.13 1.94
N ILE A 411 -11.88 26.49 3.19
CA ILE A 411 -12.78 25.80 4.09
C ILE A 411 -14.21 26.06 3.59
N SER A 412 -14.87 25.03 3.07
CA SER A 412 -16.17 25.18 2.40
C SER A 412 -17.36 25.12 3.35
N SER A 413 -17.25 24.34 4.43
CA SER A 413 -18.31 24.16 5.41
C SER A 413 -17.79 23.49 6.67
N VAL A 414 -18.41 23.78 7.81
CA VAL A 414 -18.26 23.02 9.05
C VAL A 414 -19.21 21.81 9.01
N LYS A 415 -18.70 20.63 9.36
CA LYS A 415 -19.48 19.39 9.50
C LYS A 415 -19.76 19.04 10.95
N PHE A 416 -18.85 19.41 11.84
CA PHE A 416 -18.99 19.25 13.28
C PHE A 416 -18.12 20.29 13.99
N ALA A 417 -18.60 20.84 15.10
CA ALA A 417 -17.77 21.58 16.05
C ALA A 417 -18.36 21.45 17.45
N SER A 418 -17.53 21.20 18.45
CA SER A 418 -17.94 21.18 19.85
C SER A 418 -16.73 21.41 20.75
N PHE A 419 -16.84 22.36 21.68
CA PHE A 419 -15.90 22.61 22.77
C PHE A 419 -16.47 22.00 24.06
N GLY A 420 -15.91 20.88 24.51
CA GLY A 420 -16.47 20.07 25.60
C GLY A 420 -15.81 18.69 25.71
N ASP A 421 -16.57 17.67 26.09
CA ASP A 421 -16.08 16.29 26.27
C ASP A 421 -16.42 15.36 25.09
N VAL A 422 -16.16 15.83 23.86
CA VAL A 422 -16.47 15.17 22.58
C VAL A 422 -16.02 13.70 22.52
N LYS A 423 -16.91 12.84 22.00
CA LYS A 423 -16.66 11.40 21.75
C LYS A 423 -16.56 11.10 20.25
N GLY A 424 -16.08 9.90 19.93
CA GLY A 424 -15.99 9.40 18.56
C GLY A 424 -14.68 9.78 17.85
N THR A 425 -14.64 9.52 16.55
CA THR A 425 -13.45 9.76 15.70
C THR A 425 -13.85 10.58 14.49
N CYS A 426 -12.86 11.07 13.72
CA CYS A 426 -13.08 11.87 12.52
C CYS A 426 -14.13 11.25 11.58
N GLY A 427 -15.28 11.92 11.42
CA GLY A 427 -16.43 11.44 10.65
C GLY A 427 -17.53 10.73 11.42
N SER A 428 -17.35 10.54 12.71
CA SER A 428 -18.31 9.93 13.64
C SER A 428 -18.30 10.66 14.98
N TYR A 429 -17.90 11.93 14.99
CA TYR A 429 -17.90 12.73 16.21
C TYR A 429 -19.30 12.87 16.77
N GLN A 430 -19.39 12.79 18.09
CA GLN A 430 -20.62 12.96 18.85
C GLN A 430 -20.34 13.89 20.02
N LYS A 431 -21.34 14.73 20.30
CA LYS A 431 -21.35 15.58 21.49
C LYS A 431 -21.29 14.69 22.74
N GLY A 432 -20.54 15.14 23.75
CA GLY A 432 -20.40 14.41 24.99
C GLY A 432 -21.52 14.74 25.99
N THR A 433 -21.21 14.67 27.28
CA THR A 433 -22.14 15.06 28.35
C THR A 433 -22.13 16.57 28.64
N CYS A 434 -21.13 17.31 28.16
CA CYS A 434 -21.02 18.75 28.27
C CYS A 434 -20.43 19.38 27.00
N GLU A 435 -20.89 20.58 26.65
CA GLU A 435 -20.39 21.35 25.52
C GLU A 435 -20.78 22.82 25.63
N SER A 436 -20.08 23.66 24.88
CA SER A 436 -20.54 25.02 24.58
C SER A 436 -21.54 25.03 23.41
N LEU A 437 -22.54 25.91 23.50
CA LEU A 437 -23.57 26.09 22.46
C LEU A 437 -23.07 26.82 21.21
N ASP A 438 -22.06 27.68 21.34
CA ASP A 438 -21.60 28.58 20.26
C ASP A 438 -20.47 27.98 19.41
N SER A 439 -20.19 26.68 19.58
CA SER A 439 -19.09 26.00 18.89
C SER A 439 -19.23 26.03 17.37
N ILE A 440 -20.39 25.71 16.79
CA ILE A 440 -20.57 25.73 15.31
C ILE A 440 -20.56 27.17 14.75
N PRO A 441 -21.39 28.10 15.24
CA PRO A 441 -21.44 29.46 14.69
C PRO A 441 -20.09 30.17 14.70
N THR A 442 -19.34 30.03 15.80
CA THR A 442 -18.00 30.64 15.95
C THR A 442 -17.02 30.12 14.90
N ILE A 443 -16.99 28.80 14.67
CA ILE A 443 -16.10 28.21 13.65
C ILE A 443 -16.55 28.61 12.24
N GLU A 444 -17.84 28.64 11.96
CA GLU A 444 -18.36 29.07 10.66
C GLU A 444 -17.95 30.51 10.34
N GLN A 445 -18.14 31.42 11.29
CA GLN A 445 -17.76 32.83 11.16
C GLN A 445 -16.26 33.02 10.95
N GLU A 446 -15.42 32.23 11.62
CA GLU A 446 -13.98 32.47 11.61
C GLU A 446 -13.21 31.71 10.53
N CYS A 447 -13.74 30.58 10.04
CA CYS A 447 -13.00 29.69 9.15
C CYS A 447 -13.57 29.58 7.75
N VAL A 448 -14.90 29.59 7.58
CA VAL A 448 -15.51 29.34 6.27
C VAL A 448 -15.13 30.44 5.28
N GLY A 449 -14.73 30.04 4.07
CA GLY A 449 -14.26 30.95 3.02
C GLY A 449 -12.77 31.30 3.08
N LYS A 450 -12.05 30.89 4.14
CA LYS A 450 -10.60 31.13 4.27
C LYS A 450 -9.78 29.89 3.88
N GLU A 451 -8.52 30.07 3.49
CA GLU A 451 -7.59 28.95 3.25
C GLU A 451 -7.09 28.31 4.55
N SER A 452 -7.02 29.12 5.61
CA SER A 452 -6.71 28.69 6.96
C SER A 452 -7.37 29.60 8.01
N CYS A 453 -7.50 29.09 9.23
CA CYS A 453 -7.91 29.83 10.42
C CYS A 453 -7.20 29.27 11.65
N VAL A 454 -7.02 30.10 12.68
CA VAL A 454 -6.47 29.72 13.98
C VAL A 454 -7.49 30.11 15.05
N ILE A 455 -7.84 29.17 15.91
CA ILE A 455 -8.89 29.35 16.91
C ILE A 455 -8.35 28.91 18.26
N GLU A 456 -8.48 29.77 19.26
CA GLU A 456 -8.17 29.43 20.64
C GLU A 456 -9.30 28.56 21.22
N ALA A 457 -8.94 27.39 21.75
CA ALA A 457 -9.88 26.52 22.45
C ALA A 457 -10.09 27.04 23.88
N SER A 458 -11.05 27.93 24.09
CA SER A 458 -11.36 28.46 25.42
C SER A 458 -12.82 28.89 25.58
N GLU A 459 -13.31 28.95 26.82
CA GLU A 459 -14.67 29.45 27.14
C GLU A 459 -14.83 30.93 26.80
N ASN A 460 -13.75 31.71 26.78
CA ASN A 460 -13.79 33.10 26.30
C ASN A 460 -14.20 33.18 24.83
N LYS A 461 -13.85 32.15 24.05
CA LYS A 461 -14.13 32.07 22.61
C LYS A 461 -15.49 31.45 22.31
N PHE A 462 -15.88 30.44 23.08
CA PHE A 462 -17.02 29.59 22.78
C PHE A 462 -18.18 29.72 23.79
N GLY A 463 -18.02 30.49 24.85
CA GLY A 463 -18.97 30.53 25.96
C GLY A 463 -18.78 29.37 26.95
N GLU A 464 -19.58 29.37 28.01
CA GLU A 464 -19.53 28.37 29.07
C GLU A 464 -19.81 26.96 28.51
N SER A 465 -18.94 25.99 28.80
CA SER A 465 -19.08 24.62 28.28
C SER A 465 -19.91 23.71 29.20
N HIS A 466 -20.35 24.21 30.36
CA HIS A 466 -21.07 23.47 31.40
C HIS A 466 -20.41 22.14 31.81
N CYS A 467 -19.09 22.05 31.70
CA CYS A 467 -18.34 20.86 32.10
C CYS A 467 -17.98 20.91 33.59
N GLY A 468 -18.11 19.77 34.28
CA GLY A 468 -17.71 19.67 35.69
C GLY A 468 -16.20 19.80 35.90
N ASN A 469 -15.81 20.11 37.14
CA ASN A 469 -14.40 20.18 37.53
C ASN A 469 -13.69 18.83 37.26
N GLY A 470 -12.52 18.90 36.61
CA GLY A 470 -11.72 17.72 36.25
C GLY A 470 -12.04 17.09 34.88
N VAL A 471 -13.02 17.62 34.14
CA VAL A 471 -13.24 17.22 32.74
C VAL A 471 -12.18 17.87 31.84
N ASN A 472 -11.50 17.04 31.04
CA ASN A 472 -10.49 17.50 30.11
C ASN A 472 -11.15 18.06 28.83
N LYS A 473 -11.55 19.33 28.90
CA LYS A 473 -12.22 20.07 27.82
C LYS A 473 -11.33 20.18 26.59
N LYS A 474 -11.92 19.99 25.42
CA LYS A 474 -11.24 20.22 24.14
C LYS A 474 -12.21 20.71 23.07
N LEU A 475 -11.68 21.53 22.17
CA LEU A 475 -12.31 21.86 20.90
C LEU A 475 -12.09 20.69 19.94
N VAL A 476 -13.15 20.20 19.31
CA VAL A 476 -13.09 19.27 18.18
C VAL A 476 -13.85 19.86 17.02
N VAL A 477 -13.23 19.89 15.85
CA VAL A 477 -13.80 20.46 14.62
C VAL A 477 -13.64 19.49 13.46
N GLU A 478 -14.68 19.32 12.65
CA GLU A 478 -14.65 18.66 11.36
C GLU A 478 -15.07 19.65 10.27
N ILE A 479 -14.22 19.84 9.26
CA ILE A 479 -14.48 20.75 8.14
C ILE A 479 -14.32 20.04 6.79
N ALA A 480 -14.99 20.57 5.76
CA ALA A 480 -14.85 20.13 4.38
C ALA A 480 -13.95 21.05 3.55
N CYS A 481 -13.24 20.42 2.61
CA CYS A 481 -12.42 20.97 1.54
C CYS A 481 -12.79 20.28 0.19
#